data_AF-A0A9D1EGY0-F1
#
_entry.id   AF-A0A9D1EGY0-F1
#
_cell.length_a   1.000
_cell.length_b   1.000
_cell.length_c   1.000
_cell.angle_alpha   90.00
_cell.angle_beta   90.00
_cell.angle_gamma   90.00
#
_symmetry.space_group_name_H-M   'P 1'
#
loop_
_entity.id
_entity.type
_entity.pdbx_description
1 polymer ?
#
loop_
_entity_poly.entity_id
_entity_poly.type
_entity_poly.pdbx_seq_one_letter_code
_entity_poly.pdbx_strand_id
1 'polypeptide(L)'
;GIAFDASLVIVKLGTPLLNSFPRTTQLMQGVNYCIQKSLDLQMPLVLNLSFGNNYGSHDGTALLESYLNQVANIGKTTICIGSGNEASAALHASGILTNGKEENIMLSVGPYEPNLNIQIWKSYVDQFDISLRSPSGTMVGPFQQILGTQRFRIGQTSLFLYYGEPNPYSQAQEIYLEFLPINDYIDSGIWYINLLPRNIVTTTTNYHLWLPGGGVLNGSTRFLQPTPDTTLTTPSTASVPITVGAYNSLLGTYADFSGRGYTRTNQIKPDLVAPGVNITAPVAPDGYGSFSGTSFATPIVSGSAALMMEWGIINGNDPFLYGEKLKSYLLRGALPLAGETVYPSPRLGYGKLCLENSFPNQ
;
A
#
# COMPACT_ATOMS: atom_id res chain seq x y z
N GLY A 1 -3.88 -4.80 -26.24
CA GLY A 1 -3.15 -4.76 -24.95
C GLY A 1 -1.80 -5.45 -25.12
N ILE A 2 -1.06 -5.68 -24.04
CA ILE A 2 0.25 -6.35 -24.10
C ILE A 2 0.11 -7.83 -24.51
N ALA A 3 -0.61 -8.63 -23.72
CA ALA A 3 -0.97 -10.01 -24.06
C ALA A 3 -2.38 -10.01 -24.68
N PHE A 4 -2.47 -9.66 -25.97
CA PHE A 4 -3.76 -9.38 -26.62
C PHE A 4 -4.61 -10.62 -26.90
N ASP A 5 -4.00 -11.80 -27.00
CA ASP A 5 -4.70 -13.09 -27.19
C ASP A 5 -4.89 -13.89 -25.88
N ALA A 6 -4.51 -13.33 -24.73
CA ALA A 6 -4.67 -14.01 -23.45
C ALA A 6 -6.16 -14.14 -23.07
N SER A 7 -6.54 -15.32 -22.56
CA SER A 7 -7.87 -15.52 -21.97
C SER A 7 -8.02 -14.71 -20.68
N LEU A 8 -9.20 -14.14 -20.45
CA LEU A 8 -9.49 -13.29 -19.28
C LEU A 8 -10.44 -13.97 -18.30
N VAL A 9 -10.11 -13.89 -17.02
CA VAL A 9 -11.03 -14.14 -15.91
C VAL A 9 -11.23 -12.83 -15.14
N ILE A 10 -12.48 -12.36 -15.07
CA ILE A 10 -12.82 -11.09 -14.42
C ILE A 10 -13.66 -11.38 -13.17
N VAL A 11 -13.19 -10.93 -12.02
CA VAL A 11 -13.90 -11.03 -10.75
C VAL A 11 -14.33 -9.64 -10.30
N LYS A 12 -15.64 -9.39 -10.31
CA LYS A 12 -16.21 -8.19 -9.68
C LYS A 12 -16.26 -8.40 -8.17
N LEU A 13 -15.39 -7.71 -7.45
CA LEU A 13 -15.47 -7.64 -5.99
C LEU A 13 -16.80 -6.97 -5.61
N GLY A 14 -17.42 -7.41 -4.51
CA GLY A 14 -18.75 -6.94 -4.11
C GLY A 14 -18.82 -5.42 -3.97
N THR A 15 -20.02 -4.85 -4.13
CA THR A 15 -20.21 -3.41 -4.04
C THR A 15 -19.86 -2.94 -2.64
N PRO A 16 -18.82 -2.10 -2.46
CA PRO A 16 -18.60 -1.49 -1.17
C PRO A 16 -19.78 -0.59 -0.78
N LEU A 17 -19.96 -0.32 0.51
CA LEU A 17 -20.79 0.80 0.95
C LEU A 17 -20.25 2.11 0.31
N LEU A 18 -21.08 3.15 0.21
CA LEU A 18 -20.65 4.46 -0.29
C LEU A 18 -19.37 4.88 0.46
N ASN A 19 -18.28 5.17 -0.26
CA ASN A 19 -16.95 5.52 0.30
C ASN A 19 -16.21 4.41 1.06
N SER A 20 -16.52 3.13 0.81
CA SER A 20 -15.80 1.99 1.39
C SER A 20 -15.00 1.24 0.33
N PHE A 21 -13.99 0.47 0.76
CA PHE A 21 -13.30 -0.49 -0.10
C PHE A 21 -13.97 -1.87 0.03
N PRO A 22 -13.99 -2.71 -1.03
CA PRO A 22 -14.34 -4.13 -0.90
C PRO A 22 -13.60 -4.78 0.27
N ARG A 23 -14.29 -5.66 1.01
CA ARG A 23 -13.70 -6.32 2.18
C ARG A 23 -12.53 -7.18 1.74
N THR A 24 -11.47 -7.22 2.54
CA THR A 24 -10.29 -8.07 2.30
C THR A 24 -10.68 -9.54 2.10
N THR A 25 -11.73 -10.01 2.79
CA THR A 25 -12.30 -11.36 2.62
C THR A 25 -12.83 -11.62 1.21
N GLN A 26 -13.49 -10.65 0.58
CA GLN A 26 -13.99 -10.77 -0.79
C GLN A 26 -12.84 -10.82 -1.80
N LEU A 27 -11.78 -10.05 -1.55
CA LEU A 27 -10.56 -10.12 -2.35
C LEU A 27 -9.91 -11.50 -2.24
N MET A 28 -9.77 -12.05 -1.03
CA MET A 28 -9.23 -13.39 -0.81
C MET A 28 -10.06 -14.46 -1.55
N GLN A 29 -11.39 -14.38 -1.46
CA GLN A 29 -12.31 -15.27 -2.19
C GLN A 29 -12.14 -15.15 -3.71
N GLY A 30 -12.03 -13.93 -4.24
CA GLY A 30 -11.81 -13.69 -5.66
C GLY A 30 -10.49 -14.26 -6.17
N VAL A 31 -9.41 -14.07 -5.41
CA VAL A 31 -8.10 -14.67 -5.71
C VAL A 31 -8.17 -16.19 -5.69
N ASN A 32 -8.81 -16.78 -4.67
CA ASN A 32 -8.97 -18.24 -4.58
C ASN A 32 -9.75 -18.77 -5.80
N TYR A 33 -10.84 -18.10 -6.17
CA TYR A 33 -11.64 -18.48 -7.35
C TYR A 33 -10.80 -18.52 -8.62
N CYS A 34 -9.99 -17.48 -8.88
CA CYS A 34 -9.14 -17.46 -10.08
C CYS A 34 -8.10 -18.58 -10.09
N ILE A 35 -7.48 -18.88 -8.95
CA ILE A 35 -6.49 -19.95 -8.82
C ILE A 35 -7.14 -21.32 -9.02
N GLN A 36 -8.29 -21.58 -8.40
CA GLN A 36 -9.02 -22.83 -8.63
C GLN A 36 -9.41 -22.96 -10.10
N LYS A 37 -9.89 -21.88 -10.71
CA LYS A 37 -10.26 -21.88 -12.12
C LYS A 37 -9.07 -22.16 -13.04
N SER A 38 -7.89 -21.64 -12.74
CA SER A 38 -6.68 -21.92 -13.52
C SER A 38 -6.24 -23.37 -13.41
N LEU A 39 -6.39 -23.98 -12.22
CA LEU A 39 -6.12 -25.40 -12.01
C LEU A 39 -7.11 -26.29 -12.78
N ASP A 40 -8.42 -25.97 -12.72
CA ASP A 40 -9.47 -26.70 -13.44
C ASP A 40 -9.26 -26.67 -14.95
N LEU A 41 -8.84 -25.52 -15.49
CA LEU A 41 -8.56 -25.34 -16.91
C LEU A 41 -7.15 -25.78 -17.31
N GLN A 42 -6.30 -26.16 -16.35
CA GLN A 42 -4.89 -26.48 -16.55
C GLN A 42 -4.09 -25.36 -17.25
N MET A 43 -4.45 -24.10 -16.99
CA MET A 43 -3.82 -22.92 -17.58
C MET A 43 -2.90 -22.22 -16.58
N PRO A 44 -1.75 -21.66 -17.00
CA PRO A 44 -1.00 -20.73 -16.18
C PRO A 44 -1.80 -19.46 -15.88
N LEU A 45 -1.57 -18.85 -14.72
CA LEU A 45 -2.34 -17.71 -14.23
C LEU A 45 -1.44 -16.50 -13.92
N VAL A 46 -1.81 -15.34 -14.46
CA VAL A 46 -1.31 -14.05 -13.99
C VAL A 46 -2.48 -13.28 -13.35
N LEU A 47 -2.34 -12.94 -12.07
CA LEU A 47 -3.33 -12.14 -11.34
C LEU A 47 -2.90 -10.68 -11.28
N ASN A 48 -3.72 -9.80 -11.85
CA ASN A 48 -3.57 -8.35 -11.70
C ASN A 48 -4.44 -7.85 -10.54
N LEU A 49 -3.81 -7.29 -9.51
CA LEU A 49 -4.46 -6.65 -8.36
C LEU A 49 -4.19 -5.14 -8.37
N SER A 50 -5.02 -4.39 -9.10
CA SER A 50 -5.03 -2.92 -9.09
C SER A 50 -5.86 -2.39 -7.91
N PHE A 51 -5.52 -2.81 -6.69
CA PHE A 51 -6.25 -2.52 -5.45
C PHE A 51 -5.28 -2.36 -4.28
N GLY A 52 -5.54 -1.39 -3.42
CA GLY A 52 -4.84 -1.22 -2.15
C GLY A 52 -5.41 -0.07 -1.32
N ASN A 53 -5.08 -0.04 -0.04
CA ASN A 53 -5.37 1.08 0.87
C ASN A 53 -4.25 1.23 1.92
N ASN A 54 -4.37 2.24 2.78
CA ASN A 54 -3.38 2.53 3.83
C ASN A 54 -3.62 1.77 5.14
N TYR A 55 -4.57 0.83 5.18
CA TYR A 55 -4.90 0.07 6.38
C TYR A 55 -3.98 -1.15 6.54
N GLY A 56 -3.20 -1.16 7.61
CA GLY A 56 -2.20 -2.19 7.89
C GLY A 56 -0.88 -1.63 8.41
N SER A 57 0.00 -2.53 8.82
CA SER A 57 1.35 -2.25 9.35
C SER A 57 2.38 -1.89 8.27
N HIS A 58 2.05 -2.12 7.00
CA HIS A 58 2.93 -1.93 5.84
C HIS A 58 4.28 -2.67 5.96
N ASP A 59 4.29 -3.81 6.65
CA ASP A 59 5.49 -4.64 6.86
C ASP A 59 5.46 -5.99 6.14
N GLY A 60 4.43 -6.25 5.33
CA GLY A 60 4.29 -7.50 4.57
C GLY A 60 3.63 -8.64 5.34
N THR A 61 3.18 -8.41 6.58
CA THR A 61 2.71 -9.47 7.49
C THR A 61 1.21 -9.50 7.71
N ALA A 62 0.41 -8.58 7.15
CA ALA A 62 -1.04 -8.63 7.31
C ALA A 62 -1.61 -9.95 6.76
N LEU A 63 -2.77 -10.39 7.27
CA LEU A 63 -3.37 -11.67 6.87
C LEU A 63 -3.57 -11.79 5.35
N LEU A 64 -4.02 -10.70 4.71
CA LEU A 64 -4.18 -10.65 3.25
C LEU A 64 -2.85 -10.82 2.53
N GLU A 65 -1.78 -10.20 3.03
CA GLU A 65 -0.44 -10.27 2.43
C GLU A 65 0.17 -11.67 2.60
N SER A 66 0.06 -12.22 3.81
CA SER A 66 0.47 -13.59 4.12
C SER A 66 -0.29 -14.60 3.27
N TYR A 67 -1.59 -14.40 3.07
CA TYR A 67 -2.40 -15.20 2.16
C TYR A 67 -1.91 -15.08 0.71
N LEU A 68 -1.70 -13.87 0.19
CA LEU A 68 -1.19 -13.64 -1.16
C LEU A 68 0.18 -14.29 -1.37
N ASN A 69 1.07 -14.21 -0.38
CA ASN A 69 2.37 -14.89 -0.39
C ASN A 69 2.21 -16.41 -0.51
N GLN A 70 1.27 -17.01 0.21
CA GLN A 70 1.03 -18.46 0.14
C GLN A 70 0.44 -18.87 -1.20
N VAL A 71 -0.62 -18.20 -1.66
CA VAL A 71 -1.32 -18.61 -2.87
C VAL A 71 -0.56 -18.30 -4.16
N ALA A 72 0.37 -17.34 -4.14
CA ALA A 72 1.31 -17.12 -5.24
C ALA A 72 2.18 -18.36 -5.53
N ASN A 73 2.36 -19.25 -4.56
CA ASN A 73 3.12 -20.51 -4.72
C ASN A 73 2.26 -21.70 -5.17
N ILE A 74 0.96 -21.51 -5.42
CA ILE A 74 0.05 -22.55 -5.88
C ILE A 74 -0.04 -22.54 -7.40
N GLY A 75 0.19 -23.71 -8.02
CA GLY A 75 0.13 -23.87 -9.47
C GLY A 75 1.19 -23.04 -10.21
N LYS A 76 0.94 -22.74 -11.47
CA LYS A 76 1.79 -21.86 -12.30
C LYS A 76 1.25 -20.44 -12.22
N THR A 77 1.42 -19.80 -11.06
CA THR A 77 0.79 -18.51 -10.73
C THR A 77 1.83 -17.40 -10.58
N THR A 78 1.50 -16.21 -11.09
CA THR A 78 2.22 -14.96 -10.85
C THR A 78 1.22 -13.89 -10.45
N ILE A 79 1.51 -13.10 -9.41
CA ILE A 79 0.62 -12.03 -8.93
C ILE A 79 1.34 -10.69 -9.09
N CYS A 80 0.66 -9.70 -9.68
CA CYS A 80 1.11 -8.32 -9.81
C CYS A 80 0.17 -7.39 -9.02
N ILE A 81 0.71 -6.49 -8.21
CA ILE A 81 -0.04 -5.58 -7.34
C ILE A 81 0.42 -4.15 -7.56
N GLY A 82 -0.50 -3.21 -7.73
CA GLY A 82 -0.16 -1.78 -7.83
C GLY A 82 0.35 -1.24 -6.50
N SER A 83 1.38 -0.38 -6.53
CA SER A 83 1.95 0.17 -5.30
C SER A 83 1.05 1.18 -4.57
N GLY A 84 0.00 1.69 -5.22
CA GLY A 84 -0.89 2.73 -4.68
C GLY A 84 -0.55 4.12 -5.20
N ASN A 85 -1.41 5.11 -4.91
CA ASN A 85 -1.31 6.46 -5.44
C ASN A 85 -1.17 7.54 -4.33
N GLU A 86 -0.59 7.16 -3.19
CA GLU A 86 -0.67 7.94 -1.94
C GLU A 86 0.57 8.80 -1.66
N ALA A 87 1.63 8.72 -2.49
CA ALA A 87 2.93 9.31 -2.15
C ALA A 87 2.94 10.85 -2.10
N SER A 88 2.12 11.50 -2.92
CA SER A 88 1.98 12.96 -2.93
C SER A 88 0.80 13.45 -2.08
N ALA A 89 0.05 12.55 -1.44
CA ALA A 89 -1.18 12.88 -0.73
C ALA A 89 -0.95 13.38 0.71
N ALA A 90 0.28 13.29 1.23
CA ALA A 90 0.63 13.69 2.60
C ALA A 90 -0.19 12.97 3.70
N LEU A 91 -0.50 11.70 3.46
CA LEU A 91 -1.30 10.83 4.34
C LEU A 91 -0.46 9.91 5.23
N HIS A 92 0.87 10.04 5.16
CA HIS A 92 1.81 9.30 5.99
C HIS A 92 2.77 10.25 6.69
N ALA A 93 3.03 9.98 7.96
CA ALA A 93 4.10 10.61 8.73
C ALA A 93 4.85 9.54 9.52
N SER A 94 6.16 9.69 9.66
CA SER A 94 6.98 8.79 10.45
C SER A 94 8.14 9.54 11.08
N GLY A 95 8.79 8.89 12.04
CA GLY A 95 9.99 9.40 12.67
C GLY A 95 10.63 8.38 13.59
N ILE A 96 11.73 8.81 14.18
CA ILE A 96 12.48 8.04 15.16
C ILE A 96 12.25 8.67 16.53
N LEU A 97 11.72 7.88 17.46
CA LEU A 97 11.56 8.27 18.85
C LEU A 97 12.75 7.76 19.68
N THR A 98 13.32 8.62 20.52
CA THR A 98 14.41 8.29 21.44
C THR A 98 14.03 8.63 22.87
N ASN A 99 14.54 7.86 23.85
CA ASN A 99 14.30 8.17 25.26
C ASN A 99 14.66 9.63 25.59
N GLY A 100 13.77 10.31 26.32
CA GLY A 100 13.95 11.71 26.74
C GLY A 100 13.63 12.77 25.68
N LYS A 101 13.25 12.40 24.46
CA LYS A 101 12.84 13.35 23.41
C LYS A 101 11.39 13.11 23.00
N GLU A 102 10.53 14.08 23.29
CA GLU A 102 9.15 14.07 22.78
C GLU A 102 9.10 14.41 21.28
N GLU A 103 8.12 13.84 20.58
CA GLU A 103 7.85 14.15 19.17
C GLU A 103 6.43 14.66 19.02
N ASN A 104 6.25 15.67 18.17
CA ASN A 104 4.99 16.38 17.97
C ASN A 104 4.60 16.34 16.49
N ILE A 105 3.65 15.47 16.16
CA ILE A 105 3.16 15.32 14.78
C ILE A 105 1.97 16.26 14.60
N MET A 106 2.03 17.07 13.55
CA MET A 106 0.97 18.01 13.20
C MET A 106 0.08 17.48 12.09
N LEU A 107 -1.22 17.38 12.38
CA LEU A 107 -2.27 16.98 11.46
C LEU A 107 -3.18 18.18 11.19
N SER A 108 -3.26 18.63 9.95
CA SER A 108 -4.32 19.55 9.52
C SER A 108 -5.58 18.73 9.28
N VAL A 109 -6.68 19.10 9.91
CA VAL A 109 -8.03 18.60 9.58
C VAL A 109 -8.76 19.69 8.82
N GLY A 110 -9.16 19.38 7.58
CA GLY A 110 -9.88 20.29 6.71
C GLY A 110 -11.27 20.65 7.23
N PRO A 111 -11.88 21.73 6.73
CA PRO A 111 -13.27 22.03 7.02
C PRO A 111 -14.18 20.92 6.49
N TYR A 112 -15.30 20.70 7.17
CA TYR A 112 -16.33 19.74 6.79
C TYR A 112 -15.86 18.27 6.71
N GLU A 113 -14.86 17.88 7.50
CA GLU A 113 -14.43 16.48 7.60
C GLU A 113 -15.44 15.67 8.44
N PRO A 114 -16.18 14.69 7.86
CA PRO A 114 -17.27 14.00 8.53
C PRO A 114 -16.82 12.88 9.46
N ASN A 115 -15.63 12.33 9.25
CA ASN A 115 -14.96 11.37 10.11
C ASN A 115 -13.50 11.25 9.66
N LEU A 116 -12.64 10.77 10.54
CA LEU A 116 -11.26 10.47 10.23
C LEU A 116 -10.78 9.34 11.14
N ASN A 117 -9.86 8.51 10.66
CA ASN A 117 -9.06 7.68 11.55
C ASN A 117 -7.57 7.87 11.30
N ILE A 118 -6.79 7.49 12.31
CA ILE A 118 -5.34 7.48 12.27
C ILE A 118 -4.90 6.13 12.82
N GLN A 119 -4.11 5.41 12.04
CA GLN A 119 -3.40 4.24 12.54
C GLN A 119 -1.99 4.65 12.91
N ILE A 120 -1.59 4.40 14.15
CA ILE A 120 -0.22 4.58 14.63
C ILE A 120 0.39 3.20 14.81
N TRP A 121 1.53 2.96 14.19
CA TRP A 121 2.25 1.70 14.25
C TRP A 121 3.61 1.89 14.89
N LYS A 122 3.93 0.99 15.82
CA LYS A 122 5.23 0.93 16.50
C LYS A 122 5.61 -0.53 16.79
N SER A 123 6.83 -0.73 17.28
CA SER A 123 7.21 -1.98 17.92
C SER A 123 6.43 -2.17 19.23
N TYR A 124 5.89 -3.36 19.51
CA TYR A 124 5.14 -3.60 20.75
C TYR A 124 6.00 -3.48 22.01
N VAL A 125 7.27 -3.89 21.94
CA VAL A 125 8.17 -3.90 23.11
C VAL A 125 8.54 -2.50 23.61
N ASP A 126 8.44 -1.48 22.76
CA ASP A 126 8.73 -0.09 23.11
C ASP A 126 7.52 0.59 23.74
N GLN A 127 7.72 1.34 24.80
CA GLN A 127 6.64 2.03 25.51
C GLN A 127 6.76 3.54 25.34
N PHE A 128 5.70 4.16 24.82
CA PHE A 128 5.52 5.61 24.82
C PHE A 128 4.05 5.96 25.01
N ASP A 129 3.81 7.09 25.63
CA ASP A 129 2.47 7.65 25.82
C ASP A 129 2.06 8.46 24.60
N ILE A 130 0.76 8.48 24.33
CA ILE A 130 0.16 9.26 23.26
C ILE A 130 -0.83 10.24 23.88
N SER A 131 -0.73 11.51 23.52
CA SER A 131 -1.74 12.53 23.83
C SER A 131 -2.13 13.30 22.58
N LEU A 132 -3.32 13.86 22.59
CA LEU A 132 -3.82 14.72 21.51
C LEU A 132 -4.09 16.11 22.03
N ARG A 133 -3.71 17.12 21.26
CA ARG A 133 -4.12 18.52 21.47
C ARG A 133 -4.98 18.96 20.29
N SER A 134 -6.20 19.41 20.59
CA SER A 134 -7.14 19.94 19.61
C SER A 134 -6.71 21.32 19.08
N PRO A 135 -7.34 21.80 17.98
CA PRO A 135 -7.11 23.15 17.46
C PRO A 135 -7.41 24.27 18.47
N SER A 136 -8.31 24.02 19.43
CA SER A 136 -8.61 24.95 20.53
C SER A 136 -7.56 24.97 21.65
N GLY A 137 -6.53 24.12 21.57
CA GLY A 137 -5.50 23.96 22.59
C GLY A 137 -5.88 23.00 23.72
N THR A 138 -7.07 22.39 23.68
CA THR A 138 -7.49 21.41 24.69
C THR A 138 -6.70 20.11 24.51
N MET A 139 -6.15 19.60 25.60
CA MET A 139 -5.35 18.37 25.60
C MET A 139 -6.15 17.21 26.18
N VAL A 140 -5.98 16.02 25.60
CA VAL A 140 -6.45 14.75 26.16
C VAL A 140 -5.30 13.75 26.18
N GLY A 141 -5.31 12.87 27.17
CA GLY A 141 -4.24 11.92 27.42
C GLY A 141 -3.31 12.39 28.55
N PRO A 142 -2.20 11.68 28.79
CA PRO A 142 -1.75 10.50 28.05
C PRO A 142 -2.78 9.37 28.12
N PHE A 143 -3.02 8.71 26.98
CA PHE A 143 -3.97 7.62 26.93
C PHE A 143 -3.43 6.36 27.61
N GLN A 144 -4.30 5.63 28.28
CA GLN A 144 -3.91 4.42 28.99
C GLN A 144 -3.82 3.24 28.00
N GLN A 145 -2.83 2.36 28.17
CA GLN A 145 -2.72 1.13 27.38
C GLN A 145 -3.57 0.02 27.99
N ILE A 146 -4.90 0.17 27.91
CA ILE A 146 -5.87 -0.80 28.42
C ILE A 146 -6.65 -1.46 27.28
N LEU A 147 -7.10 -2.70 27.50
CA LEU A 147 -7.92 -3.45 26.55
C LEU A 147 -9.31 -2.82 26.41
N GLY A 148 -9.81 -2.86 25.18
CA GLY A 148 -11.12 -2.33 24.83
C GLY A 148 -11.09 -0.87 24.37
N THR A 149 -12.23 -0.42 23.86
CA THR A 149 -12.36 0.92 23.30
C THR A 149 -12.44 1.97 24.41
N GLN A 150 -11.53 2.93 24.37
CA GLN A 150 -11.57 4.12 25.21
C GLN A 150 -12.27 5.25 24.45
N ARG A 151 -13.09 6.03 25.15
CA ARG A 151 -13.84 7.13 24.55
C ARG A 151 -13.52 8.44 25.25
N PHE A 152 -13.17 9.45 24.45
CA PHE A 152 -12.96 10.82 24.91
C PHE A 152 -13.79 11.81 24.11
N ARG A 153 -13.97 13.00 24.66
CA ARG A 153 -14.65 14.10 23.98
C ARG A 153 -13.79 15.36 24.10
N ILE A 154 -13.52 16.00 22.97
CA ILE A 154 -12.85 17.30 22.90
C ILE A 154 -13.60 18.16 21.90
N GLY A 155 -14.10 19.32 22.33
CA GLY A 155 -14.89 20.19 21.46
C GLY A 155 -16.12 19.48 20.88
N GLN A 156 -16.22 19.48 19.55
CA GLN A 156 -17.24 18.77 18.77
C GLN A 156 -16.79 17.40 18.28
N THR A 157 -15.65 16.91 18.76
CA THR A 157 -15.04 15.66 18.33
C THR A 157 -15.11 14.59 19.43
N SER A 158 -15.74 13.47 19.13
CA SER A 158 -15.62 12.22 19.91
C SER A 158 -14.42 11.42 19.40
N LEU A 159 -13.55 11.00 20.30
CA LEU A 159 -12.41 10.17 20.00
C LEU A 159 -12.67 8.75 20.51
N PHE A 160 -12.49 7.77 19.65
CA PHE A 160 -12.44 6.36 20.02
C PHE A 160 -11.01 5.87 19.82
N LEU A 161 -10.45 5.29 20.87
CA LEU A 161 -9.07 4.83 20.89
C LEU A 161 -9.06 3.34 21.21
N TYR A 162 -8.25 2.61 20.45
CA TYR A 162 -7.98 1.22 20.68
C TYR A 162 -6.47 0.95 20.64
N TYR A 163 -5.95 0.37 21.71
CA TYR A 163 -4.60 -0.21 21.74
C TYR A 163 -4.70 -1.68 21.37
N GLY A 164 -4.16 -2.05 20.20
CA GLY A 164 -4.04 -3.43 19.79
C GLY A 164 -2.98 -4.17 20.60
N GLU A 165 -3.12 -5.49 20.65
CA GLU A 165 -2.05 -6.40 21.04
C GLU A 165 -1.33 -6.92 19.78
N PRO A 166 -0.11 -7.47 19.91
CA PRO A 166 0.58 -8.09 18.80
C PRO A 166 -0.24 -9.24 18.25
N ASN A 167 -0.24 -9.38 16.93
CA ASN A 167 -0.86 -10.53 16.28
C ASN A 167 0.07 -11.75 16.39
N PRO A 168 -0.44 -12.99 16.31
CA PRO A 168 0.38 -14.21 16.33
C PRO A 168 1.51 -14.27 15.30
N TYR A 169 1.47 -13.42 14.27
CA TYR A 169 2.41 -13.33 13.15
C TYR A 169 3.11 -11.97 13.03
N SER A 170 2.91 -11.03 13.96
CA SER A 170 3.59 -9.73 13.95
C SER A 170 3.80 -9.16 15.35
N GLN A 171 5.03 -8.68 15.61
CA GLN A 171 5.38 -7.95 16.83
C GLN A 171 5.02 -6.46 16.77
N ALA A 172 4.42 -6.01 15.65
CA ALA A 172 3.94 -4.66 15.52
C ALA A 172 2.71 -4.43 16.41
N GLN A 173 2.58 -3.22 16.94
CA GLN A 173 1.39 -2.78 17.64
C GLN A 173 0.67 -1.72 16.82
N GLU A 174 -0.63 -1.91 16.63
CA GLU A 174 -1.54 -0.88 16.13
C GLU A 174 -2.10 -0.09 17.32
N ILE A 175 -2.09 1.23 17.20
CA ILE A 175 -2.92 2.13 17.98
C ILE A 175 -3.86 2.81 17.00
N TYR A 176 -5.15 2.50 17.11
CA TYR A 176 -6.18 3.02 16.23
C TYR A 176 -6.93 4.16 16.92
N LEU A 177 -6.93 5.33 16.27
CA LEU A 177 -7.65 6.53 16.71
C LEU A 177 -8.75 6.84 15.69
N GLU A 178 -10.00 6.88 16.12
CA GLU A 178 -11.14 7.29 15.30
C GLU A 178 -11.72 8.61 15.83
N PHE A 179 -11.92 9.54 14.92
CA PHE A 179 -12.48 10.86 15.14
C PHE A 179 -13.87 10.86 14.53
N LEU A 180 -14.89 11.02 15.39
CA LEU A 180 -16.28 11.13 14.97
C LEU A 180 -16.85 12.48 15.44
N PRO A 181 -17.62 13.16 14.61
CA PRO A 181 -18.29 14.38 15.00
C PRO A 181 -19.39 14.07 16.03
N ILE A 182 -19.65 15.03 16.90
CA ILE A 182 -20.85 15.00 17.76
C ILE A 182 -22.08 15.42 16.96
N ASN A 183 -21.91 16.40 16.08
CA ASN A 183 -22.92 16.85 15.14
C ASN A 183 -22.47 16.45 13.73
N ASP A 184 -22.12 17.44 12.90
CA ASP A 184 -21.89 17.21 11.47
C ASP A 184 -20.41 16.96 11.12
N TYR A 185 -19.47 17.64 11.80
CA TYR A 185 -18.06 17.64 11.41
C TYR A 185 -17.10 17.67 12.60
N ILE A 186 -15.91 17.07 12.40
CA ILE A 186 -14.78 17.12 13.33
C ILE A 186 -14.30 18.58 13.45
N ASP A 187 -13.77 18.96 14.60
CA ASP A 187 -13.16 20.29 14.76
C ASP A 187 -11.99 20.46 13.76
N SER A 188 -12.17 21.37 12.79
CA SER A 188 -11.15 21.68 11.79
C SER A 188 -9.99 22.49 12.37
N GLY A 189 -8.81 22.35 11.79
CA GLY A 189 -7.60 23.06 12.21
C GLY A 189 -6.44 22.11 12.51
N ILE A 190 -5.42 22.62 13.21
CA ILE A 190 -4.22 21.84 13.51
C ILE A 190 -4.43 21.04 14.79
N TRP A 191 -4.44 19.73 14.66
CA TRP A 191 -4.33 18.77 15.74
C TRP A 191 -2.86 18.41 15.95
N TYR A 192 -2.46 18.27 17.21
CA TYR A 192 -1.13 17.77 17.57
C TYR A 192 -1.26 16.39 18.18
N ILE A 193 -0.44 15.46 17.69
CA ILE A 193 -0.28 14.12 18.23
C ILE A 193 1.08 14.11 18.92
N ASN A 194 1.08 14.07 20.25
CA ASN A 194 2.31 14.08 21.02
C ASN A 194 2.69 12.65 21.40
N LEU A 195 3.94 12.28 21.12
CA LEU A 195 4.53 11.00 21.49
C LEU A 195 5.57 11.25 22.58
N LEU A 196 5.31 10.71 23.78
CA LEU A 196 6.19 10.87 24.93
C LEU A 196 6.86 9.53 25.29
N PRO A 197 8.16 9.35 25.02
CA PRO A 197 8.86 8.10 25.30
C PRO A 197 8.88 7.78 26.79
N ARG A 198 8.63 6.52 27.15
CA ARG A 198 8.74 6.00 28.51
C ARG A 198 9.87 5.01 28.65
N ASN A 199 9.84 3.95 27.86
CA ASN A 199 10.88 2.93 27.82
C ASN A 199 11.04 2.42 26.39
N ILE A 200 11.98 3.01 25.67
CA ILE A 200 12.39 2.54 24.34
C ILE A 200 13.54 1.56 24.52
N VAL A 201 13.31 0.28 24.22
CA VAL A 201 14.22 -0.84 24.52
C VAL A 201 15.49 -0.76 23.68
N THR A 202 15.36 -0.43 22.40
CA THR A 202 16.46 -0.42 21.42
C THR A 202 17.15 0.94 21.29
N THR A 203 17.08 1.81 22.32
CA THR A 203 17.52 3.23 22.31
C THR A 203 16.78 4.16 21.33
N THR A 204 16.38 3.66 20.17
CA THR A 204 15.55 4.32 19.16
C THR A 204 14.41 3.39 18.74
N THR A 205 13.26 3.93 18.37
CA THR A 205 12.17 3.17 17.73
C THR A 205 11.53 3.97 16.60
N ASN A 206 11.12 3.27 15.54
CA ASN A 206 10.39 3.89 14.43
C ASN A 206 8.89 3.92 14.79
N TYR A 207 8.26 5.06 14.57
CA TYR A 207 6.81 5.17 14.57
C TYR A 207 6.32 5.59 13.19
N HIS A 208 5.14 5.11 12.81
CA HIS A 208 4.48 5.47 11.56
C HIS A 208 3.02 5.79 11.84
N LEU A 209 2.49 6.80 11.14
CA LEU A 209 1.09 7.21 11.20
C LEU A 209 0.54 7.23 9.78
N TRP A 210 -0.58 6.56 9.55
CA TRP A 210 -1.29 6.62 8.27
C TRP A 210 -2.72 7.13 8.45
N LEU A 211 -3.13 7.99 7.52
CA LEU A 211 -4.52 8.36 7.29
C LEU A 211 -5.13 7.47 6.19
N PRO A 212 -6.47 7.35 6.14
CA PRO A 212 -7.17 6.70 5.04
C PRO A 212 -6.78 7.26 3.67
N GLY A 213 -6.41 6.36 2.75
CA GLY A 213 -6.09 6.69 1.36
C GLY A 213 -7.30 6.65 0.42
N GLY A 214 -7.04 6.82 -0.88
CA GLY A 214 -8.07 6.67 -1.93
C GLY A 214 -9.03 7.86 -2.08
N GLY A 215 -8.65 9.04 -1.60
CA GLY A 215 -9.41 10.28 -1.82
C GLY A 215 -10.71 10.40 -1.02
N VAL A 216 -10.83 9.64 0.09
CA VAL A 216 -12.02 9.69 0.97
C VAL A 216 -12.01 10.87 1.94
N LEU A 217 -10.86 11.51 2.15
CA LEU A 217 -10.67 12.65 3.03
C LEU A 217 -10.74 13.98 2.26
N ASN A 218 -11.02 15.07 2.97
CA ASN A 218 -10.84 16.41 2.41
C ASN A 218 -9.37 16.61 1.99
N GLY A 219 -9.10 17.23 0.83
CA GLY A 219 -7.73 17.47 0.35
C GLY A 219 -6.86 18.38 1.26
N SER A 220 -7.47 19.07 2.23
CA SER A 220 -6.79 19.83 3.29
C SER A 220 -6.51 19.01 4.56
N THR A 221 -7.05 17.79 4.65
CA THR A 221 -6.83 16.84 5.75
C THR A 221 -5.58 16.03 5.46
N ARG A 222 -4.47 16.41 6.09
CA ARG A 222 -3.13 15.88 5.81
C ARG A 222 -2.14 16.15 6.93
N PHE A 223 -1.07 15.38 6.99
CA PHE A 223 0.06 15.75 7.84
C PHE A 223 0.76 17.00 7.30
N LEU A 224 1.13 17.92 8.19
CA LEU A 224 1.86 19.13 7.81
C LEU A 224 3.35 18.87 7.55
N GLN A 225 3.88 17.78 8.10
CA GLN A 225 5.24 17.29 7.89
C GLN A 225 5.18 15.82 7.47
N PRO A 226 4.69 15.52 6.26
CA PRO A 226 4.55 14.14 5.80
C PRO A 226 5.91 13.51 5.50
N THR A 227 6.00 12.19 5.65
CA THR A 227 7.11 11.41 5.12
C THR A 227 6.72 10.92 3.72
N PRO A 228 7.54 11.13 2.68
CA PRO A 228 7.19 10.74 1.31
C PRO A 228 7.33 9.24 1.04
N ASP A 229 8.17 8.56 1.83
CA ASP A 229 8.51 7.14 1.72
C ASP A 229 7.61 6.28 2.61
N THR A 230 7.55 4.96 2.39
CA THR A 230 6.60 4.05 3.06
C THR A 230 5.11 4.39 2.81
N THR A 231 4.82 4.83 1.58
CA THR A 231 3.49 5.17 1.07
C THR A 231 2.92 4.12 0.13
N LEU A 232 3.57 2.95 0.06
CA LEU A 232 3.00 1.73 -0.52
C LEU A 232 1.64 1.45 0.12
N THR A 233 0.68 0.96 -0.64
CA THR A 233 -0.61 0.52 -0.09
C THR A 233 -0.56 -0.95 0.29
N THR A 234 -1.28 -1.37 1.32
CA THR A 234 -1.53 -2.79 1.59
C THR A 234 -2.54 -3.30 0.55
N PRO A 235 -2.29 -4.43 -0.15
CA PRO A 235 -1.32 -5.49 0.15
C PRO A 235 -0.04 -5.47 -0.73
N SER A 236 0.32 -4.34 -1.34
CA SER A 236 1.50 -4.23 -2.20
C SER A 236 2.83 -4.39 -1.44
N THR A 237 2.78 -4.40 -0.12
CA THR A 237 3.91 -4.71 0.78
C THR A 237 4.17 -6.21 0.94
N ALA A 238 3.32 -7.09 0.38
CA ALA A 238 3.54 -8.54 0.35
C ALA A 238 4.84 -8.91 -0.41
N SER A 239 5.60 -9.88 0.11
CA SER A 239 6.94 -10.19 -0.38
C SER A 239 6.95 -10.93 -1.73
N VAL A 240 6.07 -11.90 -1.94
CA VAL A 240 6.07 -12.78 -3.13
C VAL A 240 5.40 -12.17 -4.37
N PRO A 241 4.29 -11.41 -4.27
CA PRO A 241 3.76 -10.69 -5.43
C PRO A 241 4.74 -9.67 -6.01
N ILE A 242 4.59 -9.34 -7.28
CA ILE A 242 5.33 -8.28 -7.97
C ILE A 242 4.61 -6.96 -7.73
N THR A 243 5.24 -6.06 -7.00
CA THR A 243 4.72 -4.74 -6.70
C THR A 243 5.15 -3.74 -7.77
N VAL A 244 4.18 -3.08 -8.38
CA VAL A 244 4.35 -2.26 -9.58
C VAL A 244 4.07 -0.80 -9.24
N GLY A 245 5.11 0.03 -9.31
CA GLY A 245 4.96 1.49 -9.29
C GLY A 245 4.71 2.07 -10.69
N ALA A 246 4.53 3.38 -10.75
CA ALA A 246 4.25 4.10 -11.99
C ALA A 246 5.34 5.12 -12.35
N TYR A 247 5.57 5.28 -13.64
CA TYR A 247 6.35 6.38 -14.18
C TYR A 247 5.65 7.03 -15.39
N ASN A 248 6.06 8.26 -15.70
CA ASN A 248 5.63 8.97 -16.90
C ASN A 248 6.53 8.59 -18.08
N SER A 249 5.99 7.84 -19.03
CA SER A 249 6.74 7.35 -20.19
C SER A 249 7.11 8.44 -21.20
N LEU A 250 6.34 9.52 -21.27
CA LEU A 250 6.63 10.66 -22.16
C LEU A 250 7.81 11.48 -21.63
N LEU A 251 7.84 11.75 -20.32
CA LEU A 251 8.87 12.57 -19.69
C LEU A 251 10.08 11.75 -19.22
N GLY A 252 9.94 10.43 -19.10
CA GLY A 252 10.97 9.56 -18.54
C GLY A 252 11.23 9.84 -17.06
N THR A 253 10.19 10.21 -16.31
CA THR A 253 10.28 10.61 -14.89
C THR A 253 9.37 9.78 -14.00
N TYR A 254 9.72 9.70 -12.72
CA TYR A 254 8.87 9.10 -11.70
C TYR A 254 7.48 9.76 -11.65
N ALA A 255 6.42 8.97 -11.47
CA ALA A 255 5.09 9.51 -11.24
C ALA A 255 4.95 9.89 -9.76
N ASP A 256 4.73 11.17 -9.48
CA ASP A 256 4.72 11.73 -8.12
C ASP A 256 3.75 11.03 -7.15
N PHE A 257 2.59 10.60 -7.65
CA PHE A 257 1.58 9.87 -6.89
C PHE A 257 1.99 8.42 -6.54
N SER A 258 2.88 7.78 -7.32
CA SER A 258 3.20 6.36 -7.17
C SER A 258 3.63 6.06 -5.74
N GLY A 259 3.11 5.02 -5.11
CA GLY A 259 3.49 4.63 -3.75
C GLY A 259 4.97 4.28 -3.68
N ARG A 260 5.66 4.78 -2.65
CA ARG A 260 7.10 4.63 -2.41
C ARG A 260 7.35 3.69 -1.26
N GLY A 261 8.33 2.81 -1.40
CA GLY A 261 8.83 2.05 -0.26
C GLY A 261 9.90 2.80 0.52
N TYR A 262 10.78 2.11 1.22
CA TYR A 262 10.67 0.67 1.52
C TYR A 262 9.46 0.36 2.40
N THR A 263 9.19 -0.92 2.64
CA THR A 263 8.19 -1.30 3.66
C THR A 263 8.63 -0.79 5.03
N ARG A 264 7.74 -0.80 6.03
CA ARG A 264 8.07 -0.40 7.41
C ARG A 264 9.24 -1.20 8.01
N THR A 265 9.49 -2.40 7.48
CA THR A 265 10.58 -3.31 7.84
C THR A 265 11.75 -3.30 6.86
N ASN A 266 11.84 -2.27 6.02
CA ASN A 266 12.89 -2.05 5.02
C ASN A 266 12.98 -3.11 3.91
N GLN A 267 11.88 -3.81 3.59
CA GLN A 267 11.85 -4.65 2.39
C GLN A 267 11.77 -3.76 1.14
N ILE A 268 12.53 -4.14 0.11
CA ILE A 268 12.58 -3.41 -1.16
C ILE A 268 11.25 -3.58 -1.88
N LYS A 269 10.52 -2.46 -1.98
CA LYS A 269 9.28 -2.30 -2.75
C LYS A 269 9.20 -0.83 -3.24
N PRO A 270 8.57 -0.51 -4.38
CA PRO A 270 8.05 -1.47 -5.37
C PRO A 270 9.18 -2.35 -5.94
N ASP A 271 8.83 -3.45 -6.59
CA ASP A 271 9.82 -4.29 -7.25
C ASP A 271 10.34 -3.61 -8.53
N LEU A 272 9.42 -3.05 -9.33
CA LEU A 272 9.75 -2.29 -10.54
C LEU A 272 8.64 -1.28 -10.85
N VAL A 273 8.86 -0.45 -11.87
CA VAL A 273 7.84 0.49 -12.36
C VAL A 273 7.47 0.25 -13.82
N ALA A 274 6.24 0.60 -14.19
CA ALA A 274 5.76 0.57 -15.57
C ALA A 274 5.05 1.89 -15.93
N PRO A 275 4.80 2.18 -17.22
CA PRO A 275 4.08 3.39 -17.60
C PRO A 275 2.73 3.47 -16.89
N GLY A 276 2.47 4.56 -16.18
CA GLY A 276 1.23 4.74 -15.41
C GLY A 276 0.65 6.15 -15.49
N VAL A 277 1.14 7.00 -16.38
CA VAL A 277 0.66 8.37 -16.58
C VAL A 277 0.11 8.50 -17.99
N ASN A 278 -1.12 9.01 -18.12
CA ASN A 278 -1.82 9.22 -19.39
C ASN A 278 -1.87 7.96 -20.28
N ILE A 279 -2.15 6.82 -19.66
CA ILE A 279 -2.28 5.54 -20.35
C ILE A 279 -3.63 5.47 -21.05
N THR A 280 -3.60 5.26 -22.36
CA THR A 280 -4.81 5.03 -23.15
C THR A 280 -5.35 3.63 -22.87
N ALA A 281 -6.57 3.55 -22.36
CA ALA A 281 -7.23 2.29 -21.97
C ALA A 281 -8.69 2.26 -22.44
N PRO A 282 -9.26 1.07 -22.72
CA PRO A 282 -10.64 0.94 -23.15
C PRO A 282 -11.62 1.38 -22.05
N VAL A 283 -12.70 2.03 -22.46
CA VAL A 283 -13.79 2.50 -21.57
C VAL A 283 -15.10 1.91 -22.05
N ALA A 284 -15.92 1.42 -21.12
CA ALA A 284 -17.24 0.90 -21.42
C ALA A 284 -18.24 2.04 -21.69
N PRO A 285 -19.25 1.86 -22.56
CA PRO A 285 -19.52 0.65 -23.36
C PRO A 285 -18.63 0.51 -24.61
N ASP A 286 -18.15 1.62 -25.16
CA ASP A 286 -17.27 1.67 -26.32
C ASP A 286 -16.34 2.90 -26.26
N GLY A 287 -15.08 2.73 -26.69
CA GLY A 287 -14.11 3.81 -26.81
C GLY A 287 -12.87 3.66 -25.92
N TYR A 288 -12.08 4.74 -25.87
CA TYR A 288 -10.82 4.81 -25.14
C TYR A 288 -10.74 6.11 -24.34
N GLY A 289 -10.16 6.03 -23.15
CA GLY A 289 -9.88 7.16 -22.28
C GLY A 289 -8.41 7.21 -21.90
N SER A 290 -7.97 8.34 -21.35
CA SER A 290 -6.62 8.51 -20.80
C SER A 290 -6.69 8.49 -19.28
N PHE A 291 -5.87 7.65 -18.65
CA PHE A 291 -5.89 7.48 -17.20
C PHE A 291 -4.49 7.48 -16.60
N SER A 292 -4.40 7.88 -15.33
CA SER A 292 -3.17 7.87 -14.55
C SER A 292 -3.37 7.12 -13.24
N GLY A 293 -2.39 6.31 -12.85
CA GLY A 293 -2.40 5.53 -11.63
C GLY A 293 -1.53 4.28 -11.73
N THR A 294 -1.06 3.78 -10.59
CA THR A 294 -0.40 2.46 -10.51
C THR A 294 -1.32 1.33 -10.96
N SER A 295 -2.64 1.54 -10.85
CA SER A 295 -3.68 0.67 -11.43
C SER A 295 -3.57 0.47 -12.95
N PHE A 296 -2.95 1.39 -13.68
CA PHE A 296 -2.70 1.30 -15.12
C PHE A 296 -1.28 0.82 -15.46
N ALA A 297 -0.33 0.97 -14.54
CA ALA A 297 1.00 0.38 -14.67
C ALA A 297 1.00 -1.14 -14.43
N THR A 298 0.28 -1.60 -13.41
CA THR A 298 0.18 -3.02 -13.01
C THR A 298 -0.26 -3.97 -14.15
N PRO A 299 -1.28 -3.65 -14.96
CA PRO A 299 -1.68 -4.54 -16.05
C PRO A 299 -0.66 -4.62 -17.19
N ILE A 300 0.21 -3.62 -17.36
CA ILE A 300 1.33 -3.70 -18.32
C ILE A 300 2.29 -4.79 -17.88
N VAL A 301 2.69 -4.79 -16.60
CA VAL A 301 3.57 -5.84 -16.03
C VAL A 301 2.88 -7.20 -16.05
N SER A 302 1.57 -7.24 -15.76
CA SER A 302 0.79 -8.49 -15.80
C SER A 302 0.75 -9.09 -17.20
N GLY A 303 0.55 -8.26 -18.23
CA GLY A 303 0.61 -8.70 -19.63
C GLY A 303 2.01 -9.16 -20.02
N SER A 304 3.07 -8.47 -19.58
CA SER A 304 4.45 -8.90 -19.79
C SER A 304 4.75 -10.24 -19.12
N ALA A 305 4.27 -10.46 -17.89
CA ALA A 305 4.37 -11.75 -17.21
C ALA A 305 3.64 -12.86 -17.98
N ALA A 306 2.47 -12.57 -18.56
CA ALA A 306 1.72 -13.55 -19.36
C ALA A 306 2.50 -13.98 -20.62
N LEU A 307 3.14 -13.02 -21.32
CA LEU A 307 4.00 -13.33 -22.48
C LEU A 307 5.25 -14.13 -22.08
N MET A 308 5.85 -13.84 -20.92
CA MET A 308 6.94 -14.67 -20.39
C MET A 308 6.48 -16.08 -20.06
N MET A 309 5.29 -16.23 -19.46
CA MET A 309 4.70 -17.53 -19.15
C MET A 309 4.31 -18.31 -20.41
N GLU A 310 3.86 -17.65 -21.47
CA GLU A 310 3.67 -18.28 -22.78
C GLU A 310 4.99 -18.83 -23.33
N TRP A 311 6.02 -17.98 -23.40
CA TRP A 311 7.35 -18.39 -23.86
C TRP A 311 7.93 -19.54 -23.03
N GLY A 312 7.86 -19.46 -21.71
CA GLY A 312 8.45 -20.47 -20.82
C GLY A 312 7.62 -21.75 -20.79
N ILE A 313 6.33 -21.63 -20.48
CA ILE A 313 5.49 -22.77 -20.11
C ILE A 313 4.80 -23.36 -21.33
N ILE A 314 4.23 -22.54 -22.21
CA ILE A 314 3.44 -23.01 -23.35
C ILE A 314 4.37 -23.46 -24.48
N ASN A 315 5.40 -22.67 -24.79
CA ASN A 315 6.38 -22.99 -25.83
C ASN A 315 7.51 -23.91 -25.33
N GLY A 316 7.50 -24.29 -24.05
CA GLY A 316 8.39 -25.32 -23.49
C GLY A 316 9.84 -24.88 -23.24
N ASN A 317 10.16 -23.58 -23.29
CA ASN A 317 11.53 -23.10 -23.04
C ASN A 317 11.93 -23.18 -21.56
N ASP A 318 10.97 -22.98 -20.65
CA ASP A 318 11.17 -23.05 -19.20
C ASP A 318 9.82 -23.30 -18.48
N PRO A 319 9.45 -24.56 -18.22
CA PRO A 319 8.17 -24.92 -17.61
C PRO A 319 7.93 -24.35 -16.20
N PHE A 320 8.98 -23.79 -15.57
CA PHE A 320 8.96 -23.25 -14.22
C PHE A 320 9.04 -21.71 -14.17
N LEU A 321 8.86 -21.03 -15.30
CA LEU A 321 8.94 -19.57 -15.40
C LEU A 321 7.66 -18.88 -14.87
N TYR A 322 7.51 -18.84 -13.55
CA TYR A 322 6.43 -18.15 -12.83
C TYR A 322 6.91 -17.72 -11.43
N GLY A 323 6.06 -17.01 -10.68
CA GLY A 323 6.35 -16.60 -9.29
C GLY A 323 7.67 -15.84 -9.15
N GLU A 324 8.46 -16.18 -8.13
CA GLU A 324 9.75 -15.54 -7.85
C GLU A 324 10.77 -15.69 -8.99
N LYS A 325 10.73 -16.79 -9.76
CA LYS A 325 11.63 -16.98 -10.91
C LYS A 325 11.34 -15.96 -11.99
N LEU A 326 10.07 -15.81 -12.37
CA LEU A 326 9.63 -14.80 -13.34
C LEU A 326 9.93 -13.39 -12.83
N LYS A 327 9.60 -13.09 -11.57
CA LYS A 327 9.94 -11.80 -10.95
C LYS A 327 11.43 -11.50 -11.09
N SER A 328 12.30 -12.45 -10.73
CA SER A 328 13.76 -12.26 -10.79
C SER A 328 14.25 -11.86 -12.18
N TYR A 329 13.67 -12.45 -13.23
CA TYR A 329 13.99 -12.09 -14.60
C TYR A 329 13.52 -10.68 -14.97
N LEU A 330 12.31 -10.29 -14.57
CA LEU A 330 11.81 -8.92 -14.75
C LEU A 330 12.69 -7.88 -14.04
N LEU A 331 13.14 -8.18 -12.81
CA LEU A 331 14.00 -7.27 -12.06
C LEU A 331 15.39 -7.15 -12.68
N ARG A 332 15.97 -8.27 -13.13
CA ARG A 332 17.26 -8.28 -13.81
C ARG A 332 17.23 -7.53 -15.15
N GLY A 333 16.10 -7.63 -15.88
CA GLY A 333 15.90 -6.95 -17.15
C GLY A 333 15.52 -5.47 -17.01
N ALA A 334 15.17 -5.01 -15.81
CA ALA A 334 14.73 -3.64 -15.58
C ALA A 334 15.82 -2.62 -15.96
N LEU A 335 15.38 -1.51 -16.56
CA LEU A 335 16.26 -0.44 -17.00
C LEU A 335 16.22 0.73 -16.01
N PRO A 336 17.31 1.51 -15.88
CA PRO A 336 17.26 2.73 -15.10
C PRO A 336 16.30 3.75 -15.75
N LEU A 337 15.75 4.62 -14.91
CA LEU A 337 15.01 5.82 -15.31
C LEU A 337 15.90 7.05 -15.07
N ALA A 338 15.75 8.07 -15.93
CA ALA A 338 16.53 9.30 -15.79
C ALA A 338 16.23 9.99 -14.45
N GLY A 339 17.28 10.53 -13.81
CA GLY A 339 17.18 11.21 -12.53
C GLY A 339 17.27 10.32 -11.29
N GLU A 340 17.39 9.00 -11.45
CA GLU A 340 17.67 8.07 -10.34
C GLU A 340 18.99 7.33 -10.62
N THR A 341 19.94 7.43 -9.68
CA THR A 341 21.32 6.93 -9.84
C THR A 341 21.64 5.74 -8.95
N VAL A 342 20.78 5.43 -7.98
CA VAL A 342 20.97 4.35 -7.02
C VAL A 342 19.83 3.35 -7.15
N TYR A 343 20.17 2.06 -7.25
CA TYR A 343 19.21 0.96 -7.33
C TYR A 343 19.63 -0.18 -6.39
N PRO A 344 18.67 -0.90 -5.80
CA PRO A 344 17.24 -0.58 -5.83
C PRO A 344 16.93 0.73 -5.06
N SER A 345 15.82 1.38 -5.42
CA SER A 345 15.38 2.63 -4.79
C SER A 345 13.94 2.53 -4.25
N PRO A 346 13.56 3.33 -3.24
CA PRO A 346 12.19 3.36 -2.72
C PRO A 346 11.15 3.81 -3.76
N ARG A 347 11.57 4.55 -4.80
CA ARG A 347 10.69 5.05 -5.87
C ARG A 347 10.54 4.04 -7.02
N LEU A 348 11.65 3.49 -7.48
CA LEU A 348 11.69 2.74 -8.74
C LEU A 348 11.91 1.23 -8.56
N GLY A 349 12.14 0.77 -7.33
CA GLY A 349 12.58 -0.60 -7.11
C GLY A 349 13.87 -0.86 -7.88
N TYR A 350 13.86 -1.88 -8.72
CA TYR A 350 14.96 -2.26 -9.60
C TYR A 350 14.98 -1.51 -10.95
N GLY A 351 13.97 -0.68 -11.24
CA GLY A 351 13.94 0.15 -12.45
C GLY A 351 12.62 0.05 -13.22
N LYS A 352 12.60 0.61 -14.43
CA LYS A 352 11.46 0.51 -15.34
C LYS A 352 11.46 -0.84 -16.06
N LEU A 353 10.28 -1.41 -16.23
CA LEU A 353 10.04 -2.64 -16.99
C LEU A 353 10.68 -2.58 -18.39
N CYS A 354 11.43 -3.62 -18.74
CA CYS A 354 11.88 -3.88 -20.10
C CYS A 354 11.71 -5.37 -20.38
N LEU A 355 10.61 -5.72 -21.06
CA LEU A 355 10.26 -7.13 -21.32
C LEU A 355 11.32 -7.83 -22.18
N GLU A 356 11.86 -7.14 -23.18
CA GLU A 356 12.92 -7.68 -24.05
C GLU A 356 14.10 -8.21 -23.21
N ASN A 357 14.70 -7.35 -22.39
CA ASN A 357 15.82 -7.71 -21.50
C ASN A 357 15.44 -8.72 -20.40
N SER A 358 14.16 -8.99 -20.19
CA SER A 358 13.68 -9.90 -19.16
C SER A 358 13.66 -11.35 -19.62
N PHE A 359 13.71 -11.65 -20.92
CA PHE A 359 13.74 -13.04 -21.36
C PHE A 359 15.06 -13.73 -20.95
N PRO A 360 15.01 -14.98 -20.48
CA PRO A 360 16.22 -15.75 -20.21
C PRO A 360 17.08 -15.92 -21.48
N ASN A 361 18.40 -15.79 -21.34
CA ASN A 361 19.41 -16.05 -22.39
C ASN A 361 19.38 -15.14 -23.63
N GLN A 362 19.19 -13.83 -23.46
CA GLN A 362 19.60 -12.86 -24.49
C GLN A 362 21.12 -12.76 -24.60
#